data_AF-A0A8I1U6M0-F1
#
_entry.id   AF-A0A8I1U6M0-F1
#
_cell.length_a   1.000
_cell.length_b   1.000
_cell.length_c   1.000
_cell.angle_alpha   90.00
_cell.angle_beta   90.00
_cell.angle_gamma   90.00
#
_symmetry.space_group_name_H-M   'P 1'
#
loop_
_entity.id
_entity.type
_entity.pdbx_description
1 polymer ?
#
loop_
_entity_poly.entity_id
_entity_poly.type
_entity_poly.pdbx_seq_one_letter_code
_entity_poly.pdbx_strand_id
1 'polypeptide(L)'
;MNGKDVVSLRLAEHEKEYLLNIGKNLELQKRESEEISFSKTLKTLLDFCIRNDISPTRKNENPIKEMRKMIEQIHASIPHLMYHNNYQSLVLSSQVNDDSLNQIKQKSIEYLNGNFSGFQNVTYKEVKFKLNGIGLKTVPIEQGESLWK
;
A
#
# COMPACT_ATOMS: atom_id res chain seq x y z
N MET A 1 -19.79 -39.66 -13.22
CA MET A 1 -20.17 -38.53 -14.10
C MET A 1 -19.22 -38.52 -15.28
N ASN A 2 -19.68 -39.02 -16.44
CA ASN A 2 -18.88 -39.18 -17.65
C ASN A 2 -19.17 -38.03 -18.63
N GLY A 3 -18.50 -36.90 -18.43
CA GLY A 3 -18.43 -35.83 -19.42
C GLY A 3 -16.98 -35.37 -19.50
N LYS A 4 -16.29 -35.64 -20.60
CA LYS A 4 -15.02 -34.96 -20.87
C LYS A 4 -15.39 -33.57 -21.36
N ASP A 5 -15.42 -32.60 -20.46
CA ASP A 5 -15.58 -31.20 -20.85
C ASP A 5 -14.37 -30.80 -21.69
N VAL A 6 -14.62 -30.48 -22.96
CA VAL A 6 -13.57 -30.07 -23.90
C VAL A 6 -13.53 -28.55 -23.90
N VAL A 7 -12.40 -28.01 -23.44
CA VAL A 7 -12.13 -26.57 -23.49
C VAL A 7 -11.29 -26.27 -24.73
N SER A 8 -11.82 -25.43 -25.62
CA SER A 8 -11.08 -24.91 -26.79
C SER A 8 -10.54 -23.53 -26.49
N LEU A 9 -9.23 -23.35 -26.66
CA LEU A 9 -8.52 -22.10 -26.40
C LEU A 9 -7.78 -21.67 -27.67
N ARG A 10 -7.91 -20.39 -28.03
CA ARG A 10 -7.09 -19.78 -29.07
C ARG A 10 -5.84 -19.23 -28.42
N LEU A 11 -4.69 -19.70 -28.89
CA LEU A 11 -3.37 -19.27 -28.43
C LEU A 11 -2.65 -18.58 -29.59
N ALA A 12 -1.98 -17.47 -29.31
CA ALA A 12 -1.03 -16.83 -30.20
C ALA A 12 0.25 -17.68 -30.32
N GLU A 13 1.04 -17.46 -31.38
CA GLU A 13 2.25 -18.28 -31.63
C GLU A 13 3.28 -18.20 -30.48
N HIS A 14 3.49 -17.02 -29.90
CA HIS A 14 4.40 -16.86 -28.77
C HIS A 14 3.94 -17.63 -27.51
N GLU A 15 2.63 -17.78 -27.30
CA GLU A 15 2.08 -18.56 -26.17
C GLU A 15 2.26 -20.06 -26.41
N LYS A 16 2.18 -20.51 -27.66
CA LYS A 16 2.49 -21.89 -28.05
C LYS A 16 3.96 -22.21 -27.83
N GLU A 17 4.87 -21.32 -28.23
CA GLU A 17 6.31 -21.47 -27.98
C GLU A 17 6.62 -21.55 -26.48
N TYR A 18 5.96 -20.71 -25.67
CA TYR A 18 6.09 -20.75 -24.22
C TYR A 18 5.68 -22.10 -23.63
N LEU A 19 4.51 -22.62 -24.04
CA LEU A 19 4.05 -23.94 -23.61
C LEU A 19 4.95 -25.08 -24.11
N LEU A 20 5.52 -24.97 -25.32
CA LEU A 20 6.50 -25.95 -25.81
C LEU A 20 7.73 -25.99 -24.91
N ASN A 21 8.26 -24.83 -24.52
CA ASN A 21 9.44 -24.77 -23.66
C ASN A 21 9.19 -25.38 -22.28
N ILE A 22 8.02 -25.11 -21.67
CA ILE A 22 7.64 -25.75 -20.40
C ILE A 22 7.51 -27.27 -20.59
N GLY A 23 6.87 -27.70 -21.68
CA GLY A 23 6.66 -29.11 -21.98
C GLY A 23 7.97 -29.88 -22.19
N LYS A 24 8.99 -29.23 -22.80
CA LYS A 24 10.35 -29.78 -22.92
C LYS A 24 11.00 -29.93 -21.55
N ASN A 25 10.96 -28.87 -20.73
CA ASN A 25 11.62 -28.85 -19.42
C ASN A 25 11.02 -29.84 -18.42
N LEU A 26 9.74 -30.17 -18.55
CA LEU A 26 9.02 -31.10 -17.68
C LEU A 26 8.78 -32.48 -18.33
N GLU A 27 9.38 -32.74 -19.50
CA GLU A 27 9.27 -34.00 -20.25
C GLU A 27 7.81 -34.46 -20.47
N LEU A 28 6.91 -33.52 -20.79
CA LEU A 28 5.47 -33.75 -20.91
C LEU A 28 5.06 -34.27 -22.30
N GLN A 29 5.71 -35.33 -22.74
CA GLN A 29 5.46 -36.00 -24.02
C GLN A 29 4.13 -36.78 -24.01
N LYS A 30 3.58 -37.02 -25.19
CA LYS A 30 2.45 -37.95 -25.39
C LYS A 30 2.94 -39.38 -25.14
N ARG A 31 2.07 -40.25 -24.60
CA ARG A 31 2.44 -41.62 -24.18
C ARG A 31 3.00 -42.51 -25.32
N GLU A 32 2.78 -42.13 -26.57
CA GLU A 32 3.14 -42.89 -27.77
C GLU A 32 3.86 -42.03 -28.82
N SER A 33 4.31 -40.82 -28.46
CA SER A 33 4.95 -39.89 -29.40
C SER A 33 5.89 -38.95 -28.67
N GLU A 34 7.05 -38.66 -29.28
CA GLU A 34 7.99 -37.63 -28.81
C GLU A 34 7.41 -36.20 -28.87
N GLU A 35 6.22 -36.04 -29.46
CA GLU A 35 5.52 -34.76 -29.47
C GLU A 35 5.03 -34.36 -28.07
N ILE A 36 5.26 -33.10 -27.75
CA ILE A 36 4.80 -32.47 -26.52
C ILE A 36 3.28 -32.31 -26.54
N SER A 37 2.63 -32.72 -25.45
CA SER A 37 1.18 -32.53 -25.30
C SER A 37 0.89 -31.14 -24.72
N PHE A 38 0.47 -30.20 -25.58
CA PHE A 38 0.03 -28.86 -25.15
C PHE A 38 -1.01 -28.90 -24.03
N SER A 39 -1.99 -29.81 -24.12
CA SER A 39 -3.04 -29.97 -23.11
C SER A 39 -2.48 -30.43 -21.77
N LYS A 40 -1.52 -31.36 -21.77
CA LYS A 40 -0.86 -31.84 -20.55
C LYS A 40 -0.03 -30.72 -19.93
N THR A 41 0.73 -29.98 -20.73
CA THR A 41 1.53 -28.85 -20.27
C THR A 41 0.66 -27.74 -19.69
N LEU A 42 -0.42 -27.36 -20.38
CA LEU A 42 -1.34 -26.34 -19.89
C LEU A 42 -2.01 -26.77 -18.58
N LYS A 43 -2.42 -28.04 -18.48
CA LYS A 43 -2.97 -28.58 -17.22
C LYS A 43 -1.95 -28.51 -16.09
N THR A 44 -0.71 -28.91 -16.32
CA THR A 44 0.37 -28.82 -15.33
C THR A 44 0.64 -27.37 -14.91
N LEU A 45 0.64 -26.44 -15.86
CA LEU A 45 0.82 -25.00 -15.58
C LEU A 45 -0.33 -24.46 -14.73
N LEU A 46 -1.58 -24.80 -15.06
CA LEU A 46 -2.75 -24.39 -14.29
C LEU A 46 -2.73 -24.99 -12.88
N ASP A 47 -2.40 -26.28 -12.75
CA ASP A 47 -2.24 -26.93 -11.44
C ASP A 47 -1.13 -26.26 -10.62
N PHE A 48 -0.03 -25.86 -11.25
CA PHE A 48 1.03 -25.11 -10.59
C PHE A 48 0.55 -23.74 -10.10
N CYS A 49 -0.17 -23.00 -10.93
CA CYS A 49 -0.73 -21.70 -10.55
C CYS A 49 -1.70 -21.83 -9.37
N ILE A 50 -2.57 -22.84 -9.39
CA ILE A 50 -3.53 -23.11 -8.30
C ILE A 50 -2.79 -23.46 -7.00
N ARG A 51 -1.79 -24.34 -7.05
CA ARG A 51 -1.04 -24.78 -5.86
C ARG A 51 -0.21 -23.66 -5.23
N ASN A 52 0.28 -22.72 -6.03
CA ASN A 52 1.10 -21.62 -5.58
C ASN A 52 0.31 -20.31 -5.41
N ASP A 53 -1.03 -20.36 -5.50
CA ASP A 53 -1.92 -19.20 -5.36
C ASP A 53 -1.53 -18.03 -6.28
N ILE A 54 -1.03 -18.37 -7.47
CA ILE A 54 -0.64 -17.43 -8.52
C ILE A 54 -1.92 -17.02 -9.24
N SER A 55 -2.45 -15.85 -8.87
CA SER A 55 -3.59 -15.26 -9.55
C SER A 55 -3.14 -14.15 -10.50
N PRO A 56 -3.49 -14.19 -11.79
CA PRO A 56 -3.25 -13.08 -12.72
C PRO A 56 -4.02 -11.81 -12.35
N THR A 57 -5.04 -11.91 -11.49
CA THR A 57 -5.81 -10.76 -10.99
C THR A 57 -5.28 -10.19 -9.67
N ARG A 58 -4.42 -10.92 -8.96
CA ARG A 58 -3.72 -10.35 -7.81
C ARG A 58 -2.69 -9.37 -8.34
N LYS A 59 -2.98 -8.07 -8.19
CA LYS A 59 -1.92 -7.05 -8.25
C LYS A 59 -0.84 -7.52 -7.29
N ASN A 60 0.40 -7.63 -7.77
CA ASN A 60 1.57 -7.83 -6.92
C ASN A 60 1.62 -6.66 -5.93
N GLU A 61 0.96 -6.82 -4.77
CA GLU A 61 1.12 -5.94 -3.64
C GLU A 61 2.56 -6.10 -3.21
N ASN A 62 3.40 -5.13 -3.57
CA ASN A 62 4.78 -5.13 -3.13
C ASN A 62 4.74 -4.88 -1.61
N PRO A 63 5.03 -5.88 -0.76
CA PRO A 63 4.85 -5.73 0.69
C PRO A 63 5.72 -4.60 1.26
N ILE A 64 6.88 -4.36 0.64
CA ILE A 64 7.79 -3.26 0.98
C ILE A 64 7.15 -1.91 0.69
N LYS A 65 6.35 -1.81 -0.38
CA LYS A 65 5.63 -0.58 -0.72
C LYS A 65 4.52 -0.30 0.30
N GLU A 66 3.75 -1.31 0.69
CA GLU A 66 2.70 -1.15 1.70
C GLU A 66 3.29 -0.82 3.08
N MET A 67 4.37 -1.48 3.48
CA MET A 67 5.11 -1.15 4.69
C MET A 67 5.63 0.30 4.66
N ARG A 68 6.19 0.75 3.52
CA ARG A 68 6.65 2.14 3.37
C ARG A 68 5.51 3.12 3.52
N LYS A 69 4.37 2.88 2.86
CA LYS A 69 3.18 3.72 2.96
C LYS A 69 2.67 3.83 4.39
N MET A 70 2.66 2.72 5.13
CA MET A 70 2.27 2.70 6.55
C MET A 70 3.25 3.52 7.41
N ILE A 71 4.55 3.38 7.21
CA ILE A 71 5.58 4.16 7.93
C ILE A 71 5.42 5.65 7.64
N GLU A 72 5.23 6.02 6.37
CA GLU A 72 5.04 7.41 5.96
C GLU A 72 3.78 8.01 6.61
N GLN A 73 2.68 7.24 6.70
CA GLN A 73 1.45 7.67 7.38
C GLN A 73 1.63 7.86 8.88
N ILE A 74 2.36 6.95 9.55
CA ILE A 74 2.68 7.07 10.98
C ILE A 74 3.51 8.34 11.22
N HIS A 75 4.57 8.52 10.42
CA HIS A 75 5.48 9.65 10.56
C HIS A 75 4.76 11.00 10.35
N ALA A 76 3.86 11.07 9.36
CA ALA A 76 3.02 12.25 9.13
C ALA A 76 2.02 12.53 10.26
N SER A 77 1.64 11.52 11.05
CA SER A 77 0.64 11.64 12.13
C SER A 77 1.23 12.05 13.49
N ILE A 78 2.52 11.75 13.74
CA ILE A 78 3.21 12.06 15.00
C ILE A 78 3.02 13.52 15.47
N PRO A 79 3.22 14.54 14.63
CA PRO A 79 3.10 15.95 15.06
C PRO A 79 1.70 16.30 15.54
N HIS A 80 0.65 15.74 14.91
CA HIS A 80 -0.73 15.97 15.32
C HIS A 80 -1.03 15.32 16.68
N LEU A 81 -0.51 14.12 16.92
CA LEU A 81 -0.66 13.44 18.20
C LEU A 81 0.05 14.22 19.31
N MET A 82 1.25 14.73 19.03
CA MET A 82 2.04 15.52 19.98
C MET A 82 1.40 16.89 20.25
N TYR A 83 0.83 17.54 19.23
CA TYR A 83 0.02 18.75 19.40
C TYR A 83 -1.10 18.52 20.41
N HIS A 84 -1.90 17.48 20.15
CA HIS A 84 -3.10 17.20 20.91
C HIS A 84 -2.77 16.85 22.37
N ASN A 85 -1.75 16.01 22.57
CA ASN A 85 -1.31 15.62 23.91
C ASN A 85 -0.80 16.82 24.72
N ASN A 86 0.05 17.66 24.12
CA ASN A 86 0.58 18.83 24.81
C ASN A 86 -0.54 19.85 25.12
N TYR A 87 -1.42 20.10 24.15
CA TYR A 87 -2.57 20.97 24.33
C TYR A 87 -3.48 20.50 25.47
N GLN A 88 -3.87 19.22 25.47
CA GLN A 88 -4.71 18.64 26.52
C GLN A 88 -4.04 18.68 27.89
N SER A 89 -2.75 18.35 27.96
CA SER A 89 -1.99 18.38 29.22
C SER A 89 -1.97 19.79 29.81
N LEU A 90 -1.74 20.80 28.98
CA LEU A 90 -1.75 22.20 29.40
C LEU A 90 -3.15 22.66 29.84
N VAL A 91 -4.20 22.31 29.08
CA VAL A 91 -5.60 22.60 29.44
C VAL A 91 -5.99 21.95 30.77
N LEU A 92 -5.61 20.69 31.01
CA LEU A 92 -5.92 19.99 32.26
C LEU A 92 -5.14 20.57 33.45
N SER A 93 -3.93 21.06 33.21
CA SER A 93 -3.07 21.65 34.25
C SER A 93 -3.45 23.08 34.64
N SER A 94 -4.19 23.79 33.78
CA SER A 94 -4.59 25.17 34.01
C SER A 94 -6.07 25.22 34.35
N GLN A 95 -6.45 25.89 35.46
CA GLN A 95 -7.85 26.22 35.71
C GLN A 95 -8.26 27.31 34.71
N VAL A 96 -8.87 26.92 33.61
CA VAL A 96 -8.94 27.73 32.38
C VAL A 96 -9.97 28.87 32.48
N ASN A 97 -9.51 30.11 32.28
CA ASN A 97 -10.30 31.24 31.76
C ASN A 97 -10.04 31.38 30.25
N ASP A 98 -10.99 31.88 29.46
CA ASP A 98 -10.91 31.88 27.97
C ASP A 98 -9.65 32.53 27.39
N ASP A 99 -9.11 33.59 28.02
CA ASP A 99 -7.85 34.23 27.58
C ASP A 99 -6.61 33.31 27.70
N SER A 100 -6.66 32.30 28.56
CA SER A 100 -5.58 31.32 28.74
C SER A 100 -5.58 30.24 27.65
N LEU A 101 -6.71 29.98 26.97
CA LEU A 101 -6.80 28.97 25.90
C LEU A 101 -5.95 29.32 24.70
N ASN A 102 -5.98 30.59 24.26
CA ASN A 102 -5.18 31.05 23.13
C ASN A 102 -3.68 30.98 23.44
N GLN A 103 -3.28 31.28 24.69
CA GLN A 103 -1.89 31.12 25.12
C GLN A 103 -1.46 29.65 25.17
N ILE A 104 -2.35 28.74 25.60
CA ILE A 104 -2.07 27.30 25.61
C ILE A 104 -1.91 26.75 24.19
N LYS A 105 -2.76 27.19 23.25
CA LYS A 105 -2.61 26.87 21.82
C LYS A 105 -1.26 27.32 21.29
N GLN A 106 -0.92 28.59 21.50
CA GLN A 106 0.33 29.17 21.03
C GLN A 106 1.56 28.43 21.58
N LYS A 107 1.59 28.14 22.89
CA LYS A 107 2.65 27.33 23.51
C LYS A 107 2.75 25.92 22.93
N SER A 108 1.61 25.34 22.56
CA SER A 108 1.58 24.00 21.94
C SER A 108 2.16 24.02 20.53
N ILE A 109 1.89 25.08 19.76
CA ILE A 109 2.47 25.29 18.43
C ILE A 109 3.98 25.55 18.52
N GLU A 110 4.42 26.40 19.46
CA GLU A 110 5.84 26.68 19.70
C GLU A 110 6.62 25.42 20.10
N TYR A 111 6.05 24.59 20.98
CA TYR A 111 6.61 23.29 21.32
C TYR A 111 6.80 22.40 20.09
N LEU A 112 5.82 22.36 19.17
CA LEU A 112 5.95 21.57 17.95
C LEU A 112 7.02 22.11 17.01
N ASN A 113 7.07 23.42 16.83
CA ASN A 113 8.08 24.05 15.97
C ASN A 113 9.49 23.81 16.53
N GLY A 114 9.66 23.85 17.85
CA GLY A 114 10.95 23.59 18.51
C GLY A 114 11.41 22.12 18.42
N ASN A 115 10.49 21.16 18.51
CA ASN A 115 10.85 19.73 18.63
C ASN A 115 10.66 18.92 17.34
N PHE A 116 9.78 19.36 16.43
CA PHE A 116 9.38 18.60 15.24
C PHE A 116 9.56 19.37 13.92
N SER A 117 10.22 20.53 13.93
CA SER A 117 10.52 21.28 12.68
C SER A 117 11.25 20.45 11.64
N GLY A 118 12.13 19.53 12.06
CA GLY A 118 12.85 18.62 11.16
C GLY A 118 11.94 17.68 10.35
N PHE A 119 10.75 17.35 10.86
CA PHE A 119 9.81 16.48 10.15
C PHE A 119 9.20 17.16 8.91
N GLN A 120 9.19 18.49 8.86
CA GLN A 120 8.69 19.28 7.72
C GLN A 120 9.57 19.13 6.47
N ASN A 121 10.81 18.66 6.64
CA ASN A 121 11.77 18.46 5.55
C ASN A 121 11.69 17.05 4.94
N VAL A 122 10.81 16.19 5.44
CA VAL A 122 10.67 14.81 4.95
C VAL A 122 9.73 14.78 3.75
N THR A 123 10.25 14.34 2.61
CA THR A 123 9.47 14.13 1.39
C THR A 123 8.90 12.72 1.35
N TYR A 124 7.58 12.60 1.41
CA TYR A 124 6.86 11.32 1.29
C TYR A 124 6.62 10.95 -0.16
N LYS A 125 6.75 9.66 -0.50
CA LYS A 125 6.55 9.16 -1.87
C LYS A 125 5.16 8.57 -2.09
N GLU A 126 4.58 8.00 -1.04
CA GLU A 126 3.32 7.25 -1.09
C GLU A 126 2.16 8.02 -0.42
N VAL A 127 2.46 8.96 0.48
CA VAL A 127 1.46 9.85 1.09
C VAL A 127 1.24 11.08 0.22
N LYS A 128 0.05 11.19 -0.38
CA LYS A 128 -0.39 12.38 -1.12
C LYS A 128 -1.27 13.23 -0.21
N PHE A 129 -0.79 14.43 0.14
CA PHE A 129 -1.60 15.42 0.86
C PHE A 129 -2.50 16.13 -0.14
N LYS A 130 -3.81 16.14 0.13
CA LYS A 130 -4.78 16.90 -0.64
C LYS A 130 -5.45 17.89 0.31
N LEU A 131 -5.07 19.16 0.21
CA LEU A 131 -5.78 20.24 0.90
C LEU A 131 -7.19 20.31 0.30
N ASN A 132 -8.20 20.00 1.10
CA ASN A 132 -9.60 20.06 0.67
C ASN A 132 -10.40 20.83 1.73
N GLY A 133 -11.17 21.83 1.28
CA GLY A 133 -11.93 22.75 2.14
C GLY A 133 -13.12 22.15 2.90
N ILE A 134 -13.39 20.84 2.77
CA ILE A 134 -14.50 20.14 3.43
C ILE A 134 -14.00 18.71 3.72
N GLY A 135 -13.86 18.35 5.00
CA GLY A 135 -12.92 17.34 5.55
C GLY A 135 -13.05 15.88 5.08
N LEU A 136 -12.08 14.97 5.29
CA LEU A 136 -10.95 14.79 6.21
C LEU A 136 -9.87 13.92 5.48
N LYS A 137 -8.58 13.71 5.84
CA LYS A 137 -7.81 13.81 7.09
C LYS A 137 -6.35 14.27 6.82
N THR A 138 -6.08 15.53 7.04
CA THR A 138 -4.90 16.03 7.78
C THR A 138 -5.35 17.38 8.29
N VAL A 139 -5.29 17.58 9.60
CA VAL A 139 -5.70 18.85 10.21
C VAL A 139 -4.54 19.82 9.96
N PRO A 140 -4.68 20.86 9.12
CA PRO A 140 -3.72 21.95 9.18
C PRO A 140 -3.82 22.49 10.60
N ILE A 141 -2.71 22.50 11.34
CA ILE A 141 -2.63 23.21 12.61
C ILE A 141 -2.64 24.68 12.21
N GLU A 142 -3.85 25.22 12.00
CA GLU A 142 -4.17 26.60 11.63
C GLU A 142 -3.42 27.11 10.37
N GLN A 143 -4.14 27.23 9.25
CA GLN A 143 -3.58 27.76 7.99
C GLN A 143 -2.93 29.12 8.21
N GLY A 144 -1.61 29.21 8.02
CA GLY A 144 -0.84 30.45 8.11
C GLY A 144 -0.12 30.67 9.45
N GLU A 145 -0.36 29.86 10.47
CA GLU A 145 0.29 30.00 11.79
C GLU A 145 1.32 28.90 12.08
N SER A 146 1.19 27.72 11.47
CA SER A 146 2.24 26.69 11.53
C SER A 146 3.04 26.60 10.22
N LEU A 147 4.36 26.43 10.35
CA LEU A 147 5.28 26.14 9.23
C LEU A 147 5.05 24.74 8.62
N TRP A 148 4.09 24.00 9.16
CA TRP A 148 3.70 22.68 8.69
C TRP A 148 2.91 22.80 7.38
N LYS A 149 3.50 22.28 6.29
CA LYS A 149 2.88 22.15 4.97
C LYS A 149 1.85 21.02 4.93
#